data_AF-A0AA42Z1W6-F1
#
_entry.id   AF-A0AA42Z1W6-F1
#
_cell.length_a   1.000
_cell.length_b   1.000
_cell.length_c   1.000
_cell.angle_alpha   90.00
_cell.angle_beta   90.00
_cell.angle_gamma   90.00
#
_symmetry.space_group_name_H-M   'P 1'
#
loop_
_entity.id
_entity.type
_entity.pdbx_description
1 polymer ?
#
loop_
_entity_poly.entity_id
_entity_poly.type
_entity_poly.pdbx_seq_one_letter_code
_entity_poly.pdbx_strand_id
1 'polypeptide(L)'
;MKHKLVIGFFAMIVMASLIIPPIYSADEPTGRKTLAATIDVYVFPKDGQVAEQQSKDEAACYSWAIGNTGSDPFDLAKRADAERDQAEREKEAAQMAGAGAGAAGAVRGAAAGALIGEIANDDAGDGAAWGAAAGLIRGRRRSRAAKQQATESAERRAQSAEQKTGQAVEGFKKAFSVCLEAKDYLVKF
;
A
#
# COMPACT_ATOMS: atom_id res chain seq x y z
N MET A 1 101.51 -9.18 -22.44
CA MET A 1 101.13 -10.14 -21.38
C MET A 1 99.60 -10.24 -21.40
N LYS A 2 99.08 -11.23 -22.12
CA LYS A 2 98.49 -12.47 -21.60
C LYS A 2 97.14 -12.25 -20.89
N HIS A 3 96.11 -12.63 -21.66
CA HIS A 3 94.67 -12.81 -21.41
C HIS A 3 94.22 -13.13 -19.97
N LYS A 4 92.97 -12.76 -19.67
CA LYS A 4 91.94 -13.70 -19.18
C LYS A 4 90.53 -13.16 -19.43
N LEU A 5 89.85 -13.81 -20.36
CA LEU A 5 88.43 -13.75 -20.68
C LEU A 5 87.69 -14.61 -19.63
N VAL A 6 86.70 -14.04 -18.93
CA VAL A 6 85.83 -14.79 -18.03
C VAL A 6 84.43 -14.81 -18.62
N ILE A 7 84.03 -15.97 -19.13
CA ILE A 7 82.71 -16.29 -19.64
C ILE A 7 81.85 -16.67 -18.43
N GLY A 8 80.93 -15.79 -18.03
CA GLY A 8 79.93 -16.07 -17.01
C GLY A 8 78.64 -16.56 -17.66
N PHE A 9 78.40 -17.88 -17.60
CA PHE A 9 77.11 -18.49 -17.89
C PHE A 9 76.11 -18.10 -16.79
N PHE A 10 75.31 -17.06 -17.02
CA PHE A 10 74.17 -16.76 -16.15
C PHE A 10 72.94 -17.49 -16.68
N ALA A 11 72.58 -18.56 -15.99
CA ALA A 11 71.40 -19.37 -16.28
C ALA A 11 70.13 -18.52 -16.17
N MET A 12 69.35 -18.47 -17.26
CA MET A 12 67.98 -17.98 -17.27
C MET A 12 67.12 -18.84 -16.33
N ILE A 13 66.71 -18.28 -15.19
CA ILE A 13 65.61 -18.80 -14.39
C ILE A 13 64.35 -18.04 -14.83
N VAL A 14 63.57 -18.66 -15.69
CA VAL A 14 62.22 -18.19 -16.07
C VAL A 14 61.29 -18.50 -14.90
N MET A 15 61.11 -17.52 -14.00
CA MET A 15 60.04 -17.54 -12.99
C MET A 15 58.70 -17.37 -13.70
N ALA A 16 58.01 -18.48 -13.97
CA ALA A 16 56.64 -18.47 -14.43
C ALA A 16 55.71 -18.05 -13.27
N SER A 17 55.39 -16.76 -13.20
CA SER A 17 54.39 -16.22 -12.29
C SER A 17 53.00 -16.70 -12.72
N LEU A 18 52.46 -17.68 -12.01
CA LEU A 18 51.05 -18.08 -12.08
C LEU A 18 50.17 -16.91 -11.59
N ILE A 19 49.61 -16.15 -12.52
CA ILE A 19 48.54 -15.19 -12.23
C ILE A 19 47.28 -16.02 -11.99
N ILE A 20 46.95 -16.26 -10.72
CA ILE A 20 45.67 -16.85 -10.32
C ILE A 20 44.65 -15.69 -10.38
N PRO A 21 43.66 -15.71 -11.29
CA PRO A 21 42.60 -14.72 -11.25
C PRO A 21 41.82 -14.86 -9.94
N PRO A 22 41.38 -13.75 -9.30
CA PRO A 22 40.50 -13.84 -8.15
C PRO A 22 39.23 -14.58 -8.56
N ILE A 23 38.94 -15.69 -7.88
CA ILE A 23 37.67 -16.39 -7.99
C ILE A 23 36.65 -15.47 -7.32
N TYR A 24 35.88 -14.74 -8.12
CA TYR A 24 34.67 -14.08 -7.65
C TYR A 24 33.63 -15.16 -7.39
N SER A 25 33.52 -15.58 -6.13
CA SER A 25 32.35 -16.32 -5.67
C SER A 25 31.15 -15.38 -5.75
N ALA A 26 30.27 -15.62 -6.71
CA ALA A 26 28.94 -15.03 -6.69
C ALA A 26 28.22 -15.60 -5.45
N ASP A 27 28.06 -14.77 -4.41
CA ASP A 27 27.25 -15.11 -3.24
C ASP A 27 25.82 -15.34 -3.73
N GLU A 28 25.30 -16.55 -3.58
CA GLU A 28 23.90 -16.84 -3.93
C GLU A 28 22.97 -15.97 -3.07
N PRO A 29 21.84 -15.50 -3.63
CA PRO A 29 20.87 -14.73 -2.87
C PRO A 29 20.28 -15.66 -1.79
N THR A 30 20.76 -15.52 -0.56
CA THR A 30 20.05 -16.04 0.61
C THR A 30 18.60 -15.53 0.51
N GLY A 31 17.60 -16.41 0.63
CA GLY A 31 16.20 -16.16 0.26
C GLY A 31 15.43 -15.07 1.03
N ARG A 32 16.11 -14.05 1.58
CA ARG A 32 15.49 -12.82 2.10
C ARG A 32 15.27 -11.85 0.95
N LYS A 33 14.05 -11.32 0.86
CA LYS A 33 13.73 -10.22 -0.05
C LYS A 33 14.58 -9.00 0.31
N THR A 34 15.15 -8.34 -0.69
CA THR A 34 15.86 -7.06 -0.51
C THR A 34 14.87 -5.97 -0.12
N LEU A 35 15.35 -4.84 0.43
CA LEU A 35 14.50 -3.72 0.79
C LEU A 35 13.75 -3.22 -0.46
N ALA A 36 14.44 -3.11 -1.59
CA ALA A 36 13.83 -2.75 -2.86
C ALA A 36 12.66 -3.69 -3.23
N ALA A 37 12.85 -5.01 -3.07
CA ALA A 37 11.80 -5.98 -3.40
C ALA A 37 10.57 -5.90 -2.48
N THR A 38 10.70 -5.34 -1.26
CA THR A 38 9.55 -5.14 -0.35
C THR A 38 8.64 -3.98 -0.77
N ILE A 39 9.11 -3.12 -1.66
CA ILE A 39 8.38 -1.96 -2.19
C ILE A 39 8.14 -2.10 -3.71
N ASP A 40 8.14 -3.33 -4.22
CA ASP A 40 8.07 -3.70 -5.64
C ASP A 40 9.02 -2.89 -6.53
N VAL A 41 10.27 -2.77 -6.09
CA VAL A 41 11.39 -2.26 -6.90
C VAL A 41 12.36 -3.42 -7.12
N TYR A 42 12.67 -3.68 -8.38
CA TYR A 42 13.60 -4.71 -8.82
C TYR A 42 14.96 -4.07 -9.08
N VAL A 43 15.99 -4.59 -8.40
CA VAL A 43 17.35 -4.04 -8.42
C VAL A 43 18.30 -5.14 -8.86
N PHE A 44 19.10 -4.85 -9.87
CA PHE A 44 20.12 -5.75 -10.39
C PHE A 44 21.50 -5.09 -10.30
N PRO A 45 22.49 -5.72 -9.63
CA PRO A 45 23.85 -5.21 -9.55
C PRO A 45 24.57 -5.34 -10.90
N LYS A 46 25.10 -4.25 -11.46
CA LYS A 46 25.80 -4.29 -12.76
C LYS A 46 27.28 -4.66 -12.62
N ASP A 47 27.92 -4.24 -11.54
CA ASP A 47 29.38 -4.29 -11.38
C ASP A 47 29.83 -5.32 -10.33
N GLY A 48 29.04 -6.38 -10.14
CA GLY A 48 29.34 -7.43 -9.17
C GLY A 48 29.23 -6.97 -7.71
N GLN A 49 28.40 -5.97 -7.43
CA GLN A 49 28.14 -5.53 -6.06
C GLN A 49 27.60 -6.71 -5.23
N VAL A 50 28.27 -7.03 -4.11
CA VAL A 50 27.84 -8.11 -3.21
C VAL A 50 26.57 -7.72 -2.45
N ALA A 51 25.78 -8.71 -2.03
CA ALA A 51 24.49 -8.51 -1.36
C ALA A 51 24.55 -7.58 -0.13
N GLU A 52 25.63 -7.65 0.64
CA GLU A 52 25.88 -6.78 1.79
C GLU A 52 26.05 -5.31 1.39
N GLN A 53 26.73 -5.05 0.28
CA GLN A 53 26.91 -3.69 -0.24
C GLN A 53 25.58 -3.17 -0.79
N GLN A 54 24.86 -3.99 -1.56
CA GLN A 54 23.53 -3.66 -2.04
C GLN A 54 22.58 -3.30 -0.90
N SER A 55 22.58 -4.05 0.20
CA SER A 55 21.72 -3.77 1.35
C SER A 55 22.02 -2.40 1.98
N LYS A 56 23.30 -2.00 2.04
CA LYS A 56 23.72 -0.67 2.53
C LYS A 56 23.31 0.45 1.59
N ASP A 57 23.49 0.22 0.29
CA ASP A 57 23.11 1.17 -0.74
C ASP A 57 21.60 1.36 -0.82
N GLU A 58 20.82 0.28 -0.71
CA GLU A 58 19.36 0.34 -0.58
C GLU A 58 18.95 1.14 0.67
N ALA A 59 19.54 0.90 1.84
CA ALA A 59 19.20 1.66 3.06
C ALA A 59 19.53 3.17 2.93
N ALA A 60 20.67 3.51 2.32
CA ALA A 60 21.06 4.89 2.07
C ALA A 60 20.12 5.57 1.07
N CYS A 61 19.83 4.91 -0.05
CA CYS A 61 18.92 5.43 -1.06
C CYS A 61 17.48 5.54 -0.59
N TYR A 62 17.04 4.63 0.28
CA TYR A 62 15.75 4.70 0.94
C TYR A 62 15.63 5.99 1.78
N SER A 63 16.63 6.25 2.63
CA SER A 63 16.67 7.45 3.47
C SER A 63 16.71 8.73 2.63
N TRP A 64 17.49 8.73 1.54
CA TRP A 64 17.54 9.84 0.59
C TRP A 64 16.20 10.06 -0.12
N ALA A 65 15.51 8.99 -0.53
CA ALA A 65 14.22 9.06 -1.19
C ALA A 65 13.13 9.63 -0.25
N ILE A 66 13.12 9.26 1.03
CA ILE A 66 12.26 9.91 2.04
C ILE A 66 12.55 11.41 2.09
N GLY A 67 13.83 11.79 2.19
CA GLY A 67 14.23 13.20 2.25
C GLY A 67 13.81 14.01 1.03
N ASN A 68 13.81 13.42 -0.16
CA ASN A 68 13.44 14.11 -1.41
C ASN A 68 11.92 14.17 -1.65
N THR A 69 11.18 13.15 -1.20
CA THR A 69 9.75 13.01 -1.52
C THR A 69 8.84 13.37 -0.36
N GLY A 70 9.39 13.46 0.86
CA GLY A 70 8.62 13.64 2.09
C GLY A 70 7.68 12.47 2.41
N SER A 71 7.85 11.33 1.74
CA SER A 71 6.94 10.19 1.78
C SER A 71 7.70 8.91 2.10
N ASP A 72 7.25 8.18 3.11
CA ASP A 72 7.74 6.84 3.44
C ASP A 72 6.70 5.80 2.99
N PRO A 73 7.06 4.83 2.12
CA PRO A 73 6.12 3.85 1.60
C PRO A 73 5.53 2.93 2.69
N PHE A 74 6.24 2.64 3.77
CA PHE A 74 5.74 1.81 4.88
C PHE A 74 4.78 2.60 5.77
N ASP A 75 5.06 3.87 6.03
CA ASP A 75 4.12 4.74 6.75
C ASP A 75 2.84 4.94 5.94
N LEU A 76 2.96 5.10 4.63
CA LEU A 76 1.84 5.21 3.71
C LEU A 76 1.01 3.92 3.68
N ALA A 77 1.65 2.75 3.61
CA ALA A 77 0.96 1.46 3.70
C ALA A 77 0.20 1.30 5.02
N LYS A 78 0.84 1.65 6.15
CA LYS A 78 0.20 1.60 7.47
C LYS A 78 -1.01 2.52 7.57
N ARG A 79 -0.93 3.72 6.99
CA ARG A 79 -2.08 4.65 6.94
C ARG A 79 -3.21 4.08 6.08
N ALA A 80 -2.89 3.52 4.93
CA ALA A 80 -3.88 2.88 4.06
C ALA A 80 -4.59 1.71 4.75
N ASP A 81 -3.86 0.88 5.50
CA ASP A 81 -4.45 -0.20 6.30
C ASP A 81 -5.39 0.35 7.39
N ALA A 82 -4.96 1.38 8.12
CA ALA A 82 -5.80 2.01 9.15
C ALA A 82 -7.08 2.65 8.57
N GLU A 83 -7.00 3.28 7.40
CA GLU A 83 -8.14 3.84 6.68
C GLU A 83 -9.11 2.76 6.21
N ARG A 84 -8.58 1.62 5.72
CA ARG A 84 -9.41 0.46 5.33
C ARG A 84 -10.17 -0.10 6.52
N ASP A 85 -9.50 -0.30 7.65
CA ASP A 85 -10.13 -0.79 8.88
C ASP A 85 -11.21 0.19 9.39
N GLN A 86 -10.97 1.50 9.26
CA GLN A 86 -11.97 2.51 9.61
C GLN A 86 -13.18 2.45 8.67
N ALA A 87 -12.96 2.35 7.37
CA ALA A 87 -14.04 2.26 6.38
C ALA A 87 -14.90 1.00 6.61
N GLU A 88 -14.30 -0.11 7.04
CA GLU A 88 -15.03 -1.33 7.41
C GLU A 88 -15.92 -1.10 8.64
N ARG A 89 -15.37 -0.51 9.71
CA ARG A 89 -16.16 -0.16 10.91
C ARG A 89 -17.32 0.80 10.60
N GLU A 90 -17.11 1.78 9.73
CA GLU A 90 -18.16 2.70 9.30
C GLU A 90 -19.28 1.98 8.53
N LYS A 91 -18.93 1.01 7.67
CA LYS A 91 -19.90 0.16 6.98
C LYS A 91 -20.70 -0.70 7.94
N GLU A 92 -20.07 -1.27 8.97
CA GLU A 92 -20.76 -2.04 10.01
C GLU A 92 -21.71 -1.16 10.83
N ALA A 93 -21.26 0.01 11.27
CA ALA A 93 -22.08 0.97 12.01
C ALA A 93 -23.30 1.42 11.19
N ALA A 94 -23.14 1.70 9.90
CA ALA A 94 -24.24 2.05 9.01
C ALA A 94 -25.24 0.90 8.83
N GLN A 95 -24.79 -0.35 8.87
CA GLN A 95 -25.68 -1.52 8.83
C GLN A 95 -26.50 -1.64 10.12
N MET A 96 -25.86 -1.47 11.28
CA MET A 96 -26.55 -1.50 12.57
C MET A 96 -27.54 -0.35 12.72
N ALA A 97 -27.20 0.86 12.27
CA ALA A 97 -28.10 2.02 12.30
C ALA A 97 -29.36 1.85 11.42
N GLY A 98 -29.29 1.01 10.38
CA GLY A 98 -30.42 0.66 9.54
C GLY A 98 -31.34 -0.43 10.12
N ALA A 99 -30.88 -1.15 11.15
CA ALA A 99 -31.63 -2.23 11.78
C ALA A 99 -32.90 -1.67 12.47
N GLY A 100 -34.03 -2.33 12.24
CA GLY A 100 -35.31 -1.90 12.84
C GLY A 100 -35.93 -0.63 12.22
N ALA A 101 -35.32 -0.01 11.20
CA ALA A 101 -35.86 1.21 10.58
C ALA A 101 -37.28 1.03 10.00
N GLY A 102 -37.62 -0.18 9.55
CA GLY A 102 -38.98 -0.55 9.14
C GLY A 102 -39.96 -0.59 10.32
N ALA A 103 -39.57 -1.21 11.43
CA ALA A 103 -40.42 -1.29 12.63
C ALA A 103 -40.58 0.09 13.29
N ALA A 104 -39.50 0.86 13.43
CA ALA A 104 -39.56 2.24 13.92
C ALA A 104 -40.41 3.12 12.99
N GLY A 105 -40.33 2.90 11.68
CA GLY A 105 -41.20 3.55 10.70
C GLY A 105 -42.66 3.17 10.88
N ALA A 106 -42.95 1.89 11.13
CA ALA A 106 -44.31 1.40 11.37
C ALA A 106 -44.91 2.01 12.63
N VAL A 107 -44.18 2.03 13.75
CA VAL A 107 -44.66 2.62 15.02
C VAL A 107 -44.94 4.11 14.86
N ARG A 108 -44.01 4.86 14.26
CA ARG A 108 -44.22 6.31 14.00
C ARG A 108 -45.37 6.56 13.02
N GLY A 109 -45.49 5.70 12.01
CA GLY A 109 -46.57 5.77 11.04
C GLY A 109 -47.93 5.49 11.65
N ALA A 110 -48.02 4.50 12.54
CA ALA A 110 -49.26 4.16 13.25
C ALA A 110 -49.72 5.31 14.15
N ALA A 111 -48.79 5.89 14.92
CA ALA A 111 -49.09 7.04 15.77
C ALA A 111 -49.58 8.24 14.96
N ALA A 112 -48.90 8.56 13.85
CA ALA A 112 -49.32 9.65 12.97
C ALA A 112 -50.66 9.37 12.26
N GLY A 113 -50.89 8.14 11.84
CA GLY A 113 -52.13 7.72 11.18
C GLY A 113 -53.33 7.67 12.12
N ALA A 114 -53.13 7.30 13.38
CA ALA A 114 -54.16 7.32 14.42
C ALA A 114 -54.67 8.75 14.67
N LEU A 115 -53.75 9.70 14.82
CA LEU A 115 -54.08 11.12 15.02
C LEU A 115 -54.88 11.70 13.84
N ILE A 116 -54.57 11.28 12.61
CA ILE A 116 -55.28 11.74 11.41
C ILE A 116 -56.65 11.04 11.27
N GLY A 117 -56.74 9.74 11.60
CA GLY A 117 -57.98 8.96 11.53
C GLY A 117 -59.05 9.42 12.50
N GLU A 118 -58.66 9.81 13.73
CA GLU A 118 -59.56 10.39 14.74
C GLU A 118 -60.19 11.70 14.23
N ILE A 119 -59.39 12.57 13.60
CA ILE A 119 -59.86 13.87 13.11
C ILE A 119 -60.78 13.73 11.88
N ALA A 120 -60.53 12.74 11.02
CA ALA A 120 -61.19 12.63 9.73
C ALA A 120 -62.49 11.82 9.76
N ASN A 121 -62.61 10.78 10.60
CA ASN A 121 -63.74 9.85 10.51
C ASN A 121 -64.05 9.06 11.80
N ASP A 122 -63.58 9.49 12.99
CA ASP A 122 -63.68 8.76 14.28
C ASP A 122 -63.02 7.36 14.31
N ASP A 123 -62.31 6.96 13.24
CA ASP A 123 -61.68 5.63 13.09
C ASP A 123 -60.16 5.70 13.21
N ALA A 124 -59.69 5.89 14.44
CA ALA A 124 -58.26 5.91 14.76
C ALA A 124 -57.54 4.58 14.42
N GLY A 125 -58.26 3.45 14.48
CA GLY A 125 -57.72 2.10 14.23
C GLY A 125 -57.30 1.88 12.78
N ASP A 126 -58.17 2.22 11.83
CA ASP A 126 -57.90 2.09 10.40
C ASP A 126 -56.80 3.07 9.96
N GLY A 127 -56.85 4.31 10.46
CA GLY A 127 -55.79 5.30 10.25
C GLY A 127 -54.42 4.82 10.77
N ALA A 128 -54.40 4.19 11.95
CA ALA A 128 -53.18 3.62 12.53
C ALA A 128 -52.64 2.45 11.69
N ALA A 129 -53.49 1.53 11.24
CA ALA A 129 -53.07 0.39 10.42
C ALA A 129 -52.44 0.84 9.09
N TRP A 130 -53.11 1.76 8.38
CA TRP A 130 -52.59 2.33 7.13
C TRP A 130 -51.31 3.13 7.36
N GLY A 131 -51.28 3.94 8.42
CA GLY A 131 -50.10 4.68 8.85
C GLY A 131 -48.92 3.76 9.14
N ALA A 132 -49.14 2.64 9.82
CA ALA A 132 -48.12 1.65 10.13
C ALA A 132 -47.54 1.01 8.86
N ALA A 133 -48.40 0.57 7.94
CA ALA A 133 -47.98 -0.02 6.68
C ALA A 133 -47.16 0.98 5.83
N ALA A 134 -47.65 2.21 5.70
CA ALA A 134 -46.96 3.27 4.96
C ALA A 134 -45.61 3.65 5.63
N GLY A 135 -45.61 3.77 6.95
CA GLY A 135 -44.43 4.06 7.76
C GLY A 135 -43.35 2.97 7.65
N LEU A 136 -43.75 1.70 7.64
CA LEU A 136 -42.84 0.57 7.44
C LEU A 136 -42.13 0.62 6.09
N ILE A 137 -42.87 0.91 5.02
CA ILE A 137 -42.30 1.01 3.67
C ILE A 137 -41.38 2.23 3.57
N ARG A 138 -41.85 3.39 4.03
CA ARG A 138 -41.07 4.64 4.00
C ARG A 138 -39.81 4.54 4.86
N GLY A 139 -39.89 3.94 6.05
CA GLY A 139 -38.74 3.71 6.93
C GLY A 139 -37.68 2.83 6.28
N ARG A 140 -38.08 1.73 5.63
CA ARG A 140 -37.15 0.87 4.86
C ARG A 140 -36.52 1.60 3.68
N ARG A 141 -37.29 2.38 2.92
CA ARG A 141 -36.77 3.15 1.78
C ARG A 141 -35.77 4.22 2.22
N ARG A 142 -36.08 4.98 3.28
CA ARG A 142 -35.19 5.99 3.83
C ARG A 142 -33.89 5.39 4.37
N SER A 143 -33.97 4.26 5.08
CA SER A 143 -32.79 3.54 5.56
C SER A 143 -31.90 3.08 4.40
N ARG A 144 -32.47 2.53 3.33
CA ARG A 144 -31.71 2.15 2.12
C ARG A 144 -31.06 3.35 1.44
N ALA A 145 -31.78 4.45 1.25
CA ALA A 145 -31.23 5.66 0.66
C ALA A 145 -30.08 6.25 1.49
N ALA A 146 -30.24 6.31 2.82
CA ALA A 146 -29.20 6.77 3.73
C ALA A 146 -27.97 5.86 3.69
N LYS A 147 -28.17 4.53 3.66
CA LYS A 147 -27.07 3.56 3.51
C LYS A 147 -26.33 3.75 2.19
N GLN A 148 -27.06 3.90 1.08
CA GLN A 148 -26.46 4.12 -0.25
C GLN A 148 -25.62 5.40 -0.29
N GLN A 149 -26.15 6.50 0.25
CA GLN A 149 -25.43 7.77 0.29
C GLN A 149 -24.16 7.69 1.16
N ALA A 150 -24.24 7.01 2.31
CA ALA A 150 -23.09 6.78 3.18
C ALA A 150 -22.03 5.93 2.47
N THR A 151 -22.41 4.82 1.84
CA THR A 151 -21.50 3.95 1.08
C THR A 151 -20.84 4.69 -0.07
N GLU A 152 -21.59 5.42 -0.90
CA GLU A 152 -21.03 6.15 -2.05
C GLU A 152 -20.02 7.22 -1.60
N SER A 153 -20.33 7.95 -0.52
CA SER A 153 -19.41 8.94 0.03
C SER A 153 -18.13 8.32 0.59
N ALA A 154 -18.23 7.15 1.23
CA ALA A 154 -17.08 6.41 1.74
C ALA A 154 -16.21 5.85 0.60
N GLU A 155 -16.83 5.32 -0.45
CA GLU A 155 -16.11 4.80 -1.63
C GLU A 155 -15.34 5.89 -2.36
N ARG A 156 -15.96 7.05 -2.59
CA ARG A 156 -15.26 8.20 -3.22
C ARG A 156 -14.06 8.67 -2.40
N ARG A 157 -14.19 8.70 -1.07
CA ARG A 157 -13.09 9.05 -0.18
C ARG A 157 -11.96 8.03 -0.24
N ALA A 158 -12.30 6.74 -0.15
CA ALA A 158 -11.34 5.65 -0.24
C ALA A 158 -10.57 5.68 -1.58
N GLN A 159 -11.27 5.84 -2.71
CA GLN A 159 -10.63 5.96 -4.03
C GLN A 159 -9.67 7.16 -4.11
N SER A 160 -10.08 8.32 -3.57
CA SER A 160 -9.23 9.51 -3.57
C SER A 160 -7.98 9.36 -2.68
N ALA A 161 -8.11 8.63 -1.57
CA ALA A 161 -6.99 8.35 -0.67
C ALA A 161 -6.02 7.36 -1.32
N GLU A 162 -6.55 6.29 -1.93
CA GLU A 162 -5.76 5.30 -2.65
C GLU A 162 -4.95 5.93 -3.80
N GLN A 163 -5.55 6.83 -4.59
CA GLN A 163 -4.85 7.55 -5.65
C GLN A 163 -3.71 8.42 -5.12
N LYS A 164 -3.93 9.17 -4.04
CA LYS A 164 -2.89 10.03 -3.43
C LYS A 164 -1.75 9.20 -2.87
N THR A 165 -2.07 8.12 -2.18
CA THR A 165 -1.09 7.18 -1.63
C THR A 165 -0.30 6.51 -2.75
N GLY A 166 -0.96 6.08 -3.82
CA GLY A 166 -0.32 5.51 -5.01
C GLY A 166 0.66 6.48 -5.66
N GLN A 167 0.28 7.75 -5.83
CA GLN A 167 1.17 8.79 -6.37
C GLN A 167 2.38 9.05 -5.47
N ALA A 168 2.19 9.08 -4.15
CA ALA A 168 3.27 9.28 -3.19
C ALA A 168 4.25 8.10 -3.17
N VAL A 169 3.74 6.86 -3.22
CA VAL A 169 4.56 5.64 -3.34
C VAL A 169 5.31 5.63 -4.68
N GLU A 170 4.67 5.97 -5.79
CA GLU A 170 5.33 6.03 -7.10
C GLU A 170 6.45 7.10 -7.11
N GLY A 171 6.19 8.26 -6.51
CA GLY A 171 7.20 9.30 -6.33
C GLY A 171 8.40 8.82 -5.51
N PHE A 172 8.13 8.09 -4.42
CA PHE A 172 9.17 7.43 -3.63
C PHE A 172 9.97 6.43 -4.46
N LYS A 173 9.32 5.51 -5.18
CA LYS A 173 9.98 4.50 -6.03
C LYS A 173 10.86 5.15 -7.09
N LYS A 174 10.42 6.25 -7.70
CA LYS A 174 11.22 7.05 -8.64
C LYS A 174 12.49 7.57 -7.98
N ALA A 175 12.38 8.26 -6.85
CA ALA A 175 13.54 8.81 -6.15
C ALA A 175 14.50 7.70 -5.71
N PHE A 176 13.98 6.65 -5.09
CA PHE A 176 14.75 5.49 -4.66
C PHE A 176 15.53 4.85 -5.82
N SER A 177 14.88 4.68 -6.98
CA SER A 177 15.50 4.11 -8.17
C SER A 177 16.58 5.02 -8.75
N VAL A 178 16.35 6.33 -8.83
CA VAL A 178 17.36 7.29 -9.31
C VAL A 178 18.63 7.24 -8.47
N CYS A 179 18.52 7.12 -7.15
CA CYS A 179 19.68 7.00 -6.27
C CYS A 179 20.47 5.71 -6.51
N LEU A 180 19.77 4.59 -6.70
CA LEU A 180 20.40 3.30 -6.99
C LEU A 180 21.01 3.26 -8.39
N GLU A 181 20.36 3.84 -9.40
CA GLU A 181 20.92 3.98 -10.75
C GLU A 181 22.22 4.80 -10.74
N ALA A 182 22.30 5.85 -9.92
CA ALA A 182 23.53 6.63 -9.72
C ALA A 182 24.66 5.84 -9.02
N LYS A 183 24.36 4.66 -8.47
CA LYS A 183 25.31 3.73 -7.82
C LYS A 183 25.60 2.49 -8.68
N ASP A 184 25.31 2.56 -9.98
CA ASP A 184 25.51 1.46 -10.95
C ASP A 184 24.66 0.21 -10.67
N TYR A 185 23.43 0.42 -10.21
CA TYR A 185 22.38 -0.59 -10.26
C TYR A 185 21.48 -0.40 -11.48
N LEU A 186 21.00 -1.51 -12.04
CA LEU A 186 19.88 -1.51 -12.98
C LEU A 186 18.58 -1.64 -12.18
N VAL A 187 17.69 -0.66 -12.30
CA VAL A 187 16.48 -0.59 -11.48
C VAL A 187 15.21 -0.55 -12.34
N LYS A 188 14.15 -1.24 -11.89
CA LYS A 188 12.80 -1.24 -12.47
C LYS A 188 11.74 -1.29 -11.38
N PHE A 189 10.62 -0.58 -11.56
CA PHE A 189 9.50 -0.53 -10.61
C PHE A 189 8.19 -0.17 -11.32
#